data_AF-A0A2V7GK52-F1
#
_entry.id   AF-A0A2V7GK52-F1
#
_cell.length_a   1.000
_cell.length_b   1.000
_cell.length_c   1.000
_cell.angle_alpha   90.00
_cell.angle_beta   90.00
_cell.angle_gamma   90.00
#
_symmetry.space_group_name_H-M   'P 1'
#
loop_
_entity.id
_entity.type
_entity.pdbx_description
1 polymer ?
#
loop_
_entity_poly.entity_id
_entity_poly.type
_entity_poly.pdbx_seq_one_letter_code
_entity_poly.pdbx_strand_id
1 'polypeptide(L)'
;IWVNCFVAPQPTARRCFAFGQHIARVVAASPWSVGIIATGGLSHFPELSLPRVGETDTVFDRKLIHWMEEGAHEPLLELTVGELHKSGEHEFLNWMVLLGAVTPARADVRYFGELPRINLAAVEWRL
;
A
#
# COMPACT_ATOMS: atom_id res chain seq x y z
N ILE A 1 -0.84 14.09 -2.06
CA ILE A 1 0.47 13.59 -2.55
C ILE A 1 0.18 12.60 -3.65
N TRP A 2 0.84 12.70 -4.82
CA TRP A 2 0.63 11.79 -5.94
C TRP A 2 1.85 10.88 -6.11
N VAL A 3 1.64 9.57 -6.21
CA VAL A 3 2.70 8.58 -6.47
C VAL A 3 2.46 7.98 -7.86
N ASN A 4 3.48 8.01 -8.71
CA ASN A 4 3.43 7.35 -10.02
C ASN A 4 3.48 5.83 -9.87
N CYS A 5 2.33 5.15 -10.02
CA CYS A 5 2.21 3.70 -9.86
C CYS A 5 2.18 2.94 -11.20
N PHE A 6 2.10 3.65 -12.33
CA PHE A 6 1.77 3.05 -13.62
C PHE A 6 2.88 3.19 -14.67
N VAL A 7 3.46 4.37 -14.82
CA VAL A 7 4.40 4.65 -15.91
C VAL A 7 5.83 4.41 -15.42
N ALA A 8 6.61 3.63 -16.15
CA ALA A 8 8.01 3.43 -15.79
C ALA A 8 8.82 4.74 -15.96
N PRO A 9 9.78 5.03 -15.06
CA PRO A 9 10.09 4.28 -13.84
C PRO A 9 9.16 4.64 -12.67
N GLN A 10 8.59 3.62 -12.03
CA GLN A 10 7.90 3.74 -10.74
C GLN A 10 8.92 3.80 -9.59
N PRO A 11 8.60 4.49 -8.46
CA PRO A 11 9.41 4.38 -7.27
C PRO A 11 9.36 2.96 -6.70
N THR A 12 10.41 2.56 -5.98
CA THR A 12 10.41 1.30 -5.23
C THR A 12 9.57 1.41 -3.96
N ALA A 13 9.06 0.29 -3.45
CA ALA A 13 8.36 0.23 -2.17
C ALA A 13 9.19 0.86 -1.02
N ARG A 14 10.48 0.52 -0.98
CA ARG A 14 11.46 1.12 -0.05
C ARG A 14 11.56 2.65 -0.18
N ARG A 15 11.51 3.20 -1.39
CA ARG A 15 11.56 4.65 -1.60
C ARG A 15 10.28 5.34 -1.11
N CYS A 16 9.12 4.74 -1.37
CA CYS A 16 7.84 5.23 -0.85
C CYS A 16 7.82 5.22 0.69
N PHE A 17 8.29 4.13 1.31
CA PHE A 17 8.40 4.04 2.76
C PHE A 17 9.33 5.10 3.36
N ALA A 18 10.53 5.27 2.80
CA ALA A 18 11.46 6.31 3.25
C ALA A 18 10.87 7.74 3.10
N PHE A 19 10.04 7.96 2.08
CA PHE A 19 9.32 9.21 1.91
C PHE A 19 8.25 9.41 3.00
N GLY A 20 7.53 8.35 3.37
CA GLY A 20 6.64 8.34 4.53
C GLY A 20 7.34 8.77 5.83
N GLN A 21 8.51 8.21 6.09
CA GLN A 21 9.33 8.58 7.26
C GLN A 21 9.74 10.07 7.23
N HIS A 22 9.93 10.64 6.03
CA HIS A 22 10.16 12.07 5.90
C HIS A 22 8.92 12.90 6.24
N ILE A 23 7.73 12.48 5.79
CA ILE A 23 6.45 13.12 6.15
C ILE A 23 6.27 13.11 7.67
N ALA A 24 6.51 11.97 8.33
CA ALA A 24 6.40 11.87 9.79
C ALA A 24 7.28 12.90 10.52
N ARG A 25 8.53 13.09 10.07
CA ARG A 25 9.42 14.12 10.63
C ARG A 25 8.90 15.54 10.46
N VAL A 26 8.29 15.85 9.31
CA VAL A 26 7.68 17.16 9.06
C VAL A 26 6.45 17.38 9.93
N VAL A 27 5.57 16.37 10.03
CA VAL A 27 4.38 16.41 10.88
C VAL A 27 4.75 16.60 12.35
N ALA A 28 5.75 15.85 12.84
CA ALA A 28 6.22 15.94 14.23
C ALA A 28 6.82 17.31 14.60
N ALA A 29 7.34 18.04 13.60
CA ALA A 29 7.83 19.41 13.80
C ALA A 29 6.73 20.48 13.72
N SER A 30 5.50 20.08 13.38
CA SER A 30 4.36 20.98 13.25
C SER A 30 3.49 21.00 14.52
N PRO A 31 2.76 22.09 14.79
CA PRO A 31 1.83 22.15 15.92
C PRO A 31 0.48 21.47 15.65
N TRP A 32 0.31 20.82 14.49
CA TRP A 32 -0.99 20.34 14.01
C TRP A 32 -1.20 18.86 14.27
N SER A 33 -2.43 18.48 14.58
CA SER A 33 -2.88 17.09 14.50
C SER A 33 -3.16 16.74 13.04
N VAL A 34 -2.40 15.79 12.49
CA VAL A 34 -2.46 15.43 11.06
C VAL A 34 -2.94 14.00 10.91
N GLY A 35 -4.02 13.80 10.15
CA GLY A 35 -4.42 12.50 9.64
C GLY A 35 -3.75 12.21 8.30
N ILE A 36 -3.31 10.97 8.08
CA ILE A 36 -2.72 10.51 6.81
C ILE A 36 -3.61 9.41 6.24
N ILE A 37 -4.03 9.57 5.00
CA ILE A 37 -4.86 8.61 4.27
C ILE A 37 -4.12 8.21 3.00
N ALA A 38 -3.94 6.91 2.78
CA ALA A 38 -3.54 6.34 1.51
C ALA A 38 -4.75 5.67 0.86
N THR A 39 -4.84 5.78 -0.46
CA THR A 39 -5.97 5.26 -1.25
C THR A 39 -5.45 4.45 -2.43
N GLY A 40 -6.36 3.67 -3.02
CA GLY A 40 -6.04 2.71 -4.09
C GLY A 40 -5.88 1.30 -3.56
N GLY A 41 -5.70 0.35 -4.47
CA GLY A 41 -5.67 -1.07 -4.17
C GLY A 41 -7.06 -1.64 -3.81
N LEU A 42 -7.14 -2.90 -3.37
CA LEU A 42 -6.08 -3.92 -3.42
C LEU A 42 -6.01 -4.53 -4.83
N SER A 43 -5.69 -5.83 -4.96
CA SER A 43 -5.54 -6.45 -6.27
C SER A 43 -6.67 -6.14 -7.25
N HIS A 44 -6.30 -5.56 -8.38
CA HIS A 44 -7.12 -5.40 -9.57
C HIS A 44 -6.23 -5.20 -10.79
N PHE A 45 -6.72 -5.56 -11.97
CA PHE A 45 -5.97 -5.42 -13.22
C PHE A 45 -6.59 -4.32 -14.09
N PRO A 46 -5.83 -3.26 -14.45
CA PRO A 46 -6.33 -2.20 -15.30
C PRO A 46 -6.55 -2.70 -16.73
N GLU A 47 -7.23 -1.91 -17.56
CA GLU A 47 -7.50 -2.24 -18.97
C GLU A 47 -6.21 -2.49 -19.78
N LEU A 48 -5.07 -1.92 -19.38
CA LEU A 48 -3.77 -2.22 -19.98
C LEU A 48 -3.35 -3.70 -19.82
N SER A 49 -4.04 -4.44 -18.96
CA SER A 49 -3.92 -5.88 -18.74
C SER A 49 -5.22 -6.59 -19.16
N LEU A 50 -5.77 -6.26 -20.33
CA LEU A 50 -7.06 -6.76 -20.87
C LEU A 50 -7.38 -8.24 -20.54
N PRO A 51 -6.46 -9.21 -20.70
CA PRO A 51 -6.79 -10.62 -20.44
C PRO A 51 -7.16 -10.93 -18.99
N ARG A 52 -6.78 -10.05 -18.05
CA ARG A 52 -6.92 -10.23 -16.60
C ARG A 52 -7.93 -9.28 -15.96
N VAL A 53 -8.60 -8.44 -16.76
CA VAL A 53 -9.61 -7.51 -16.22
C VAL A 53 -10.72 -8.31 -15.54
N GLY A 54 -10.99 -8.00 -14.28
CA GLY A 54 -11.94 -8.75 -13.44
C GLY A 54 -11.30 -9.84 -12.57
N GLU A 55 -10.01 -10.11 -12.73
CA GLU A 55 -9.26 -10.97 -11.81
C GLU A 55 -8.79 -10.19 -10.57
N THR A 56 -8.56 -10.93 -9.48
CA THR A 56 -8.00 -10.47 -8.22
C THR A 56 -7.00 -11.52 -7.70
N ASP A 57 -6.01 -11.09 -6.91
CA ASP A 57 -5.04 -11.98 -6.26
C ASP A 57 -5.24 -11.93 -4.73
N THR A 58 -6.36 -12.48 -4.27
CA THR A 58 -6.73 -12.53 -2.84
C THR A 58 -5.61 -13.11 -1.97
N VAL A 59 -4.83 -14.05 -2.49
CA VAL A 59 -3.72 -14.67 -1.73
C VAL A 59 -2.64 -13.64 -1.45
N PHE A 60 -2.27 -12.85 -2.46
CA PHE A 60 -1.30 -11.77 -2.28
C PHE A 60 -1.84 -10.66 -1.38
N ASP A 61 -3.10 -10.29 -1.53
CA ASP A 61 -3.76 -9.27 -0.69
C ASP A 61 -3.73 -9.65 0.80
N ARG A 62 -4.10 -10.90 1.11
CA ARG A 62 -4.09 -11.41 2.49
C ARG A 62 -2.67 -11.46 3.07
N LYS A 63 -1.67 -11.72 2.22
CA LYS A 63 -0.26 -11.69 2.62
C LYS A 63 0.20 -10.27 2.96
N LEU A 64 -0.18 -9.26 2.17
CA LEU A 64 0.09 -7.85 2.50
C LEU A 64 -0.57 -7.44 3.81
N ILE A 65 -1.85 -7.78 3.99
CA ILE A 65 -2.61 -7.50 5.21
C ILE A 65 -1.94 -8.13 6.43
N HIS A 66 -1.59 -9.41 6.35
CA HIS A 66 -0.93 -10.12 7.43
C HIS A 66 0.38 -9.44 7.85
N TRP A 67 1.20 -9.00 6.91
CA TRP A 67 2.42 -8.25 7.22
C TRP A 67 2.13 -6.90 7.88
N MET A 68 1.06 -6.21 7.49
CA MET A 68 0.67 -4.95 8.13
C MET A 68 0.16 -5.16 9.57
N GLU A 69 -0.64 -6.21 9.82
CA GLU A 69 -1.13 -6.57 11.16
C GLU A 69 0.02 -6.97 12.11
N GLU A 70 1.03 -7.67 11.59
CA GLU A 70 2.21 -8.03 12.37
C GLU A 70 3.23 -6.91 12.54
N GLY A 71 3.08 -5.79 11.81
CA GLY A 71 4.10 -4.75 11.74
C GLY A 71 5.40 -5.22 11.06
N ALA A 72 5.31 -6.26 10.21
CA ALA A 72 6.44 -6.85 9.51
C ALA A 72 6.82 -6.01 8.28
N HIS A 73 7.64 -4.98 8.48
CA HIS A 73 8.00 -4.05 7.40
C HIS A 73 9.07 -4.57 6.43
N GLU A 74 9.98 -5.43 6.88
CA GLU A 74 11.06 -5.97 6.03
C GLU A 74 10.56 -6.60 4.73
N PRO A 75 9.59 -7.54 4.74
CA PRO A 75 9.07 -8.09 3.48
C PRO A 75 8.36 -7.05 2.61
N LEU A 76 7.70 -6.06 3.21
CA LEU A 76 7.04 -4.97 2.48
C LEU A 76 8.06 -4.07 1.75
N LEU A 77 9.25 -3.86 2.34
CA LEU A 77 10.33 -3.06 1.75
C LEU A 77 11.02 -3.74 0.58
N GLU A 78 10.97 -5.07 0.51
CA GLU A 78 11.56 -5.88 -0.56
C GLU A 78 10.62 -6.08 -1.77
N LEU A 79 9.36 -5.63 -1.67
CA LEU A 79 8.41 -5.71 -2.78
C LEU A 79 8.92 -5.00 -4.03
N THR A 80 9.00 -5.75 -5.13
CA THR A 80 9.38 -5.22 -6.43
C THR A 80 8.16 -4.74 -7.21
N VAL A 81 8.37 -3.76 -8.11
CA VAL A 81 7.32 -3.30 -9.04
C VAL A 81 6.78 -4.47 -9.89
N GLY A 82 7.62 -5.45 -10.22
CA GLY A 82 7.22 -6.64 -10.96
C GLY A 82 6.26 -7.55 -10.19
N GLU A 83 6.48 -7.74 -8.88
CA GLU A 83 5.57 -8.52 -8.02
C GLU A 83 4.23 -7.80 -7.82
N LEU A 84 4.25 -6.50 -7.56
CA LEU A 84 3.05 -5.67 -7.47
C LEU A 84 2.26 -5.70 -8.79
N HIS A 85 2.96 -5.61 -9.93
CA HIS A 85 2.30 -5.68 -11.23
C HIS A 85 1.66 -7.03 -11.50
N LYS A 86 2.32 -8.14 -11.11
CA LYS A 86 1.80 -9.50 -11.31
C LYS A 86 0.56 -9.79 -10.45
N SER A 87 0.47 -9.19 -9.26
CA SER A 87 -0.64 -9.35 -8.31
C SER A 87 -1.76 -8.34 -8.48
N GLY A 88 -1.58 -7.28 -9.29
CA GLY A 88 -2.60 -6.24 -9.45
C GLY A 88 -2.55 -5.17 -8.36
N GLU A 89 -1.42 -5.07 -7.65
CA GLU A 89 -1.20 -4.23 -6.48
C GLU A 89 -0.36 -2.98 -6.79
N HIS A 90 -0.46 -2.45 -8.01
CA HIS A 90 0.35 -1.30 -8.46
C HIS A 90 0.21 -0.10 -7.52
N GLU A 91 -1.02 0.13 -7.04
CA GLU A 91 -1.37 1.26 -6.17
C GLU A 91 -0.96 1.06 -4.71
N PHE A 92 -0.49 -0.13 -4.32
CA PHE A 92 0.02 -0.40 -2.98
C PHE A 92 1.26 0.45 -2.65
N LEU A 93 1.94 1.02 -3.65
CA LEU A 93 2.98 2.02 -3.45
C LEU A 93 2.49 3.28 -2.71
N ASN A 94 1.19 3.64 -2.81
CA ASN A 94 0.59 4.70 -1.99
C ASN A 94 0.58 4.32 -0.52
N TRP A 95 0.23 3.07 -0.22
CA TRP A 95 0.16 2.52 1.14
C TRP A 95 1.55 2.45 1.77
N MET A 96 2.59 2.14 0.99
CA MET A 96 3.98 2.18 1.45
C MET A 96 4.39 3.57 1.99
N VAL A 97 3.86 4.66 1.44
CA VAL A 97 4.08 6.01 1.98
C VAL A 97 3.43 6.17 3.36
N LEU A 98 2.19 5.72 3.52
CA LEU A 98 1.50 5.77 4.82
C LEU A 98 2.24 4.90 5.84
N LEU A 99 2.56 3.65 5.48
CA LEU A 99 3.31 2.72 6.32
C LEU A 99 4.62 3.31 6.84
N GLY A 100 5.36 4.01 5.96
CA GLY A 100 6.58 4.71 6.36
C GLY A 100 6.33 5.88 7.31
N ALA A 101 5.16 6.52 7.25
CA ALA A 101 4.81 7.63 8.13
C ALA A 101 4.36 7.17 9.52
N VAL A 102 3.88 5.93 9.66
CA VAL A 102 3.32 5.38 10.91
C VAL A 102 4.17 4.26 11.52
N THR A 103 5.24 3.82 10.86
CA THR A 103 6.16 2.80 11.39
C THR A 103 6.70 3.18 12.78
N PRO A 104 6.82 2.22 13.73
CA PRO A 104 6.60 0.77 13.59
C PRO A 104 5.18 0.30 13.96
N ALA A 105 4.15 1.15 13.80
CA ALA A 105 2.78 0.81 14.18
C ALA A 105 2.24 -0.42 13.44
N ARG A 106 1.40 -1.18 14.16
CA ARG A 106 0.63 -2.31 13.62
C ARG A 106 -0.72 -1.83 13.10
N ALA A 107 -1.19 -2.52 12.08
CA ALA A 107 -2.49 -2.27 11.48
C ALA A 107 -3.62 -3.05 12.17
N ASP A 108 -4.80 -2.45 12.19
CA ASP A 108 -6.08 -3.09 12.44
C ASP A 108 -6.91 -3.12 11.16
N VAL A 109 -7.34 -4.30 10.75
CA VAL A 109 -8.24 -4.47 9.60
C VAL A 109 -9.66 -4.14 10.03
N ARG A 110 -10.24 -3.10 9.44
CA ARG A 110 -11.65 -2.73 9.61
C ARG A 110 -12.56 -3.42 8.62
N TYR A 111 -12.04 -3.69 7.42
CA TYR A 111 -12.75 -4.40 6.37
C TYR A 111 -11.76 -5.09 5.43
N PHE A 112 -12.13 -6.28 4.97
CA PHE A 112 -11.56 -6.93 3.80
C PHE A 112 -12.69 -7.61 3.04
N GLY A 113 -12.78 -7.37 1.73
CA GLY A 113 -13.82 -7.97 0.91
C GLY A 113 -13.35 -8.26 -0.50
N GLU A 114 -13.71 -9.45 -0.97
CA GLU A 114 -13.45 -9.91 -2.33
C GLU A 114 -14.62 -9.46 -3.22
N LEU A 115 -14.35 -8.57 -4.18
CA LEU A 115 -15.38 -8.07 -5.10
C LEU A 115 -15.08 -8.50 -6.54
N PRO A 116 -16.08 -8.47 -7.45
CA PRO A 116 -15.94 -9.04 -8.80
C PRO A 116 -14.84 -8.44 -9.70
N ARG A 117 -14.22 -7.32 -9.32
CA ARG A 117 -13.18 -6.66 -10.14
C ARG A 117 -12.01 -6.10 -9.35
N ILE A 118 -12.15 -6.00 -8.03
CA ILE A 118 -11.18 -5.34 -7.16
C ILE A 118 -11.42 -5.83 -5.74
N ASN A 119 -10.38 -6.28 -5.07
CA ASN A 119 -10.48 -6.52 -3.64
C ASN A 119 -10.36 -5.19 -2.89
N LEU A 120 -11.12 -5.03 -1.82
CA LEU A 120 -11.13 -3.80 -1.03
C LEU A 120 -10.72 -4.09 0.41
N ALA A 121 -9.91 -3.20 0.97
CA ALA A 121 -9.59 -3.19 2.38
C ALA A 121 -9.73 -1.79 2.97
N ALA A 122 -10.19 -1.74 4.22
CA ALA A 122 -10.07 -0.55 5.06
C ALA A 122 -9.24 -0.92 6.28
N VAL A 123 -8.14 -0.21 6.47
CA VAL A 123 -7.11 -0.52 7.47
C VAL A 123 -6.75 0.76 8.21
N GLU A 124 -6.59 0.67 9.53
CA GLU A 124 -6.11 1.76 10.37
C GLU A 124 -4.85 1.34 11.14
N TRP A 125 -4.10 2.30 11.67
CA TRP A 125 -2.88 2.03 12.43
C TRP A 125 -3.00 2.52 13.87
N ARG A 126 -2.52 1.70 14.80
CA ARG A 126 -2.43 2.06 16.22
C ARG A 126 -1.15 2.85 16.47
N LEU A 127 -1.27 4.17 16.56
CA LEU A 127 -0.19 5.11 16.88
C LEU A 127 0.01 5.28 18.39
#